data_AF-A0A6P0N0Y3-F1
#
_entry.id   AF-A0A6P0N0Y3-F1
#
_cell.length_a   1.000
_cell.length_b   1.000
_cell.length_c   1.000
_cell.angle_alpha   90.00
_cell.angle_beta   90.00
_cell.angle_gamma   90.00
#
_symmetry.space_group_name_H-M   'P 1'
#
loop_
_entity.id
_entity.type
_entity.pdbx_description
1 polymer ?
#
loop_
_entity_poly.entity_id
_entity_poly.type
_entity_poly.pdbx_seq_one_letter_code
_entity_poly.pdbx_strand_id
1 'polypeptide(L)'
;SQSQSQSQSQSQSQSRSQCGGVTCNRCMRRLCNQFESIHLGNRVYQCNPPETLSVDSPTVFVATIPQGRAWIAPQSSYWKICNGIAIITPDDYLLSDVSRNYPWYLPGCENYDPRNHLIYSLDQMPPLEYIDGTVAVLSGLSGNGYYHWMFDVLPRIEILRRSGIDFAKIDWFLINTPQQPFQQETLNCLGIPVNKIISSDRYPHIQAQELVLPSFPGHFDWVPKGTINFLRQRFLPQTLELKYPERIYITRAQARHRQVLNETEVKELLSQFGFITIALESLSVREQVALFASVKVIVAPHGAGLTNTVFCRPGTQIIELVSPNYVRTDYWIISQQLGLKHYYVKGENFDCQPIRKLMYTSSLTEDILVNLDSLYSVMKITCLNQLCSRFYNQ
;
A
#
# COMPACT_ATOMS: atom_id res chain seq x y z
N SER A 1 -48.76 14.68 17.54
CA SER A 1 -48.11 14.20 16.30
C SER A 1 -46.74 14.82 16.03
N GLN A 2 -46.11 15.56 16.97
CA GLN A 2 -44.77 16.15 16.78
C GLN A 2 -43.66 15.55 17.68
N SER A 3 -43.97 14.55 18.51
CA SER A 3 -43.00 13.92 19.43
C SER A 3 -42.40 12.60 18.93
N GLN A 4 -42.87 12.06 17.80
CA GLN A 4 -42.34 10.81 17.21
C GLN A 4 -41.35 11.04 16.04
N SER A 5 -41.22 12.27 15.53
CA SER A 5 -40.26 12.59 14.46
C SER A 5 -38.85 12.95 14.98
N GLN A 6 -38.71 13.33 16.26
CA GLN A 6 -37.41 13.69 16.86
C GLN A 6 -36.66 12.49 17.45
N SER A 7 -37.34 11.39 17.77
CA SER A 7 -36.69 10.18 18.30
C SER A 7 -36.08 9.30 17.20
N GLN A 8 -36.56 9.39 15.96
CA GLN A 8 -35.94 8.70 14.81
C GLN A 8 -34.73 9.45 14.24
N SER A 9 -34.66 10.78 14.38
CA SER A 9 -33.48 11.56 13.97
C SER A 9 -32.31 11.45 14.96
N GLN A 10 -32.60 11.25 16.25
CA GLN A 10 -31.56 11.07 17.27
C GLN A 10 -30.98 9.65 17.29
N SER A 11 -31.76 8.61 16.97
CA SER A 11 -31.25 7.22 16.89
C SER A 11 -30.36 6.97 15.66
N GLN A 12 -30.56 7.71 14.56
CA GLN A 12 -29.65 7.68 13.40
C GLN A 12 -28.33 8.43 13.66
N SER A 13 -28.34 9.46 14.51
CA SER A 13 -27.16 10.27 14.82
C SER A 13 -26.11 9.57 15.68
N GLN A 14 -26.51 8.59 16.51
CA GLN A 14 -25.61 7.87 17.42
C GLN A 14 -24.82 6.72 16.76
N SER A 15 -25.12 6.35 15.50
CA SER A 15 -24.38 5.31 14.75
C SER A 15 -23.24 5.84 13.87
N ARG A 16 -23.07 7.17 13.80
CA ARG A 16 -22.00 7.86 13.04
C ARG A 16 -20.68 7.99 13.80
N SER A 17 -20.61 7.52 15.05
CA SER A 17 -19.49 7.80 15.95
C SER A 17 -18.27 6.89 15.68
N GLN A 18 -17.19 7.56 15.25
CA GLN A 18 -15.79 7.12 15.16
C GLN A 18 -15.42 6.14 14.04
N CYS A 19 -15.31 6.67 12.81
CA CYS A 19 -14.46 6.05 11.79
C CYS A 19 -13.00 6.07 12.27
N GLY A 20 -12.40 4.89 12.48
CA GLY A 20 -10.95 4.75 12.74
C GLY A 20 -10.05 4.96 11.51
N GLY A 21 -10.58 5.62 10.47
CA GLY A 21 -9.96 5.67 9.14
C GLY A 21 -9.66 4.27 8.61
N VAL A 22 -8.38 3.99 8.35
CA VAL A 22 -7.92 2.69 7.86
C VAL A 22 -8.25 1.51 8.76
N THR A 23 -8.32 1.72 10.08
CA THR A 23 -8.65 0.66 11.05
C THR A 23 -10.15 0.55 11.29
N CYS A 24 -10.97 1.29 10.54
CA CYS A 24 -12.41 1.22 10.64
C CYS A 24 -12.94 -0.14 10.15
N ASN A 25 -13.32 -1.00 11.09
CA ASN A 25 -13.88 -2.33 10.81
C ASN A 25 -15.10 -2.30 9.86
N ARG A 26 -15.99 -1.30 9.99
CA ARG A 26 -17.16 -1.16 9.11
C ARG A 26 -16.73 -0.92 7.66
N CYS A 27 -15.83 0.04 7.45
CA CYS A 27 -15.34 0.39 6.12
C CYS A 27 -14.54 -0.77 5.52
N MET A 28 -13.65 -1.40 6.29
CA MET A 28 -12.87 -2.54 5.82
C MET A 28 -13.75 -3.75 5.48
N ARG A 29 -14.75 -4.11 6.31
CA ARG A 29 -15.69 -5.19 5.99
C ARG A 29 -16.45 -4.93 4.69
N ARG A 30 -16.89 -3.69 4.44
CA ARG A 30 -17.55 -3.33 3.19
C ARG A 30 -16.64 -3.60 1.99
N LEU A 31 -15.36 -3.23 2.06
CA LEU A 31 -14.41 -3.50 1.00
C LEU A 31 -14.14 -4.99 0.84
N CYS A 32 -13.89 -5.72 1.94
CA CYS A 32 -13.65 -7.17 1.90
C CYS A 32 -14.80 -7.93 1.25
N ASN A 33 -16.05 -7.52 1.50
CA ASN A 33 -17.24 -8.16 0.92
C ASN A 33 -17.28 -8.09 -0.62
N GLN A 34 -16.65 -7.09 -1.23
CA GLN A 34 -16.57 -6.98 -2.70
C GLN A 34 -15.69 -8.07 -3.33
N PHE A 35 -14.86 -8.76 -2.54
CA PHE A 35 -13.98 -9.83 -3.03
C PHE A 35 -14.61 -11.22 -2.93
N GLU A 36 -15.87 -11.31 -2.47
CA GLU A 36 -16.66 -12.55 -2.39
C GLU A 36 -15.85 -13.74 -1.86
N SER A 37 -15.06 -13.52 -0.81
CA SER A 37 -14.10 -14.50 -0.32
C SER A 37 -14.78 -15.80 0.11
N ILE A 38 -14.38 -16.90 -0.52
CA ILE A 38 -14.89 -18.25 -0.26
C ILE A 38 -14.09 -18.87 0.87
N HIS A 39 -14.75 -19.33 1.93
CA HIS A 39 -14.10 -20.09 3.01
C HIS A 39 -13.89 -21.55 2.56
N LEU A 40 -12.64 -21.99 2.50
CA LEU A 40 -12.25 -23.31 2.02
C LEU A 40 -12.05 -24.33 3.16
N GLY A 41 -12.45 -23.97 4.39
CA GLY A 41 -12.18 -24.74 5.60
C GLY A 41 -10.86 -24.35 6.25
N ASN A 42 -10.66 -24.75 7.52
CA ASN A 42 -9.42 -24.54 8.28
C ASN A 42 -8.84 -23.12 8.14
N ARG A 43 -9.62 -22.06 8.34
CA ARG A 43 -9.12 -20.66 8.30
C ARG A 43 -8.50 -20.24 6.95
N VAL A 44 -8.69 -21.03 5.90
CA VAL A 44 -8.26 -20.75 4.53
C VAL A 44 -9.40 -20.10 3.77
N TYR A 45 -9.07 -19.05 3.03
CA TYR A 45 -10.01 -18.34 2.19
C TYR A 45 -9.40 -18.11 0.82
N GLN A 46 -10.25 -18.07 -0.21
CA GLN A 46 -9.87 -17.65 -1.55
C GLN A 46 -10.70 -16.44 -1.95
N CYS A 47 -10.06 -15.37 -2.40
CA CYS A 47 -10.75 -14.23 -2.97
C CYS A 47 -11.33 -14.63 -4.34
N ASN A 48 -12.60 -14.33 -4.58
CA ASN A 48 -13.28 -14.58 -5.83
C ASN A 48 -14.02 -13.30 -6.30
N PRO A 49 -13.29 -12.18 -6.49
CA PRO A 49 -13.92 -10.91 -6.83
C PRO A 49 -14.61 -10.97 -8.20
N PRO A 50 -15.65 -10.13 -8.43
CA PRO A 50 -16.20 -9.91 -9.75
C PRO A 50 -15.17 -9.27 -10.69
N GLU A 51 -15.46 -9.26 -12.00
CA GLU A 51 -14.60 -8.62 -13.01
C GLU A 51 -14.38 -7.13 -12.77
N THR A 52 -15.36 -6.45 -12.16
CA THR A 52 -15.31 -5.04 -11.83
C THR A 52 -15.67 -4.81 -10.36
N LEU A 53 -14.79 -4.14 -9.62
CA LEU A 53 -15.05 -3.72 -8.25
C LEU A 53 -15.85 -2.41 -8.23
N SER A 54 -16.76 -2.26 -7.28
CA SER A 54 -17.64 -1.10 -7.14
C SER A 54 -16.96 0.00 -6.32
N VAL A 55 -15.80 0.48 -6.78
CA VAL A 55 -15.08 1.60 -6.16
C VAL A 55 -14.66 2.57 -7.25
N ASP A 56 -15.18 3.79 -7.17
CA ASP A 56 -14.83 4.86 -8.09
C ASP A 56 -13.34 5.20 -7.98
N SER A 57 -12.73 5.49 -9.12
CA SER A 57 -11.37 6.01 -9.16
C SER A 57 -11.43 7.54 -9.25
N PRO A 58 -10.74 8.28 -8.37
CA PRO A 58 -10.70 9.74 -8.48
C PRO A 58 -10.07 10.15 -9.82
N THR A 59 -10.58 11.24 -10.40
CA THR A 59 -10.01 11.83 -11.60
C THR A 59 -8.58 12.29 -11.32
N VAL A 60 -7.67 11.90 -12.20
CA VAL A 60 -6.27 12.31 -12.13
C VAL A 60 -6.09 13.67 -12.83
N PHE A 61 -5.35 14.57 -12.20
CA PHE A 61 -5.07 15.91 -12.74
C PHE A 61 -3.68 16.42 -12.34
N VAL A 62 -3.25 17.51 -12.97
CA VAL A 62 -2.11 18.33 -12.51
C VAL A 62 -2.60 19.76 -12.34
N ALA A 63 -2.27 20.37 -11.20
CA ALA A 63 -2.50 21.79 -10.93
C ALA A 63 -1.17 22.54 -10.83
N THR A 64 -1.15 23.81 -11.20
CA THR A 64 -0.03 24.72 -10.92
C THR A 64 -0.49 25.82 -9.98
N ILE A 65 0.31 26.13 -8.97
CA ILE A 65 0.00 27.17 -7.96
C ILE A 65 1.20 28.10 -7.84
N PRO A 66 1.14 29.30 -8.44
CA PRO A 66 2.13 30.35 -8.19
C PRO A 66 2.15 30.70 -6.71
N GLN A 67 3.34 30.87 -6.11
CA GLN A 67 3.50 31.21 -4.69
C GLN A 67 2.80 30.23 -3.72
N GLY A 68 2.53 29.01 -4.16
CA GLY A 68 1.91 27.98 -3.32
C GLY A 68 2.88 27.47 -2.25
N ARG A 69 2.31 27.00 -1.13
CA ARG A 69 3.06 26.35 -0.05
C ARG A 69 2.75 24.87 0.05
N ALA A 70 3.77 24.10 0.39
CA ALA A 70 3.65 22.68 0.71
C ALA A 70 4.18 22.42 2.12
N TRP A 71 3.34 21.82 2.96
CA TRP A 71 3.74 21.25 4.23
C TRP A 71 3.67 19.74 4.18
N ILE A 72 4.80 19.08 4.43
CA ILE A 72 4.92 17.64 4.51
C ILE A 72 5.38 17.32 5.92
N ALA A 73 4.55 16.59 6.67
CA ALA A 73 4.88 16.20 8.03
C ALA A 73 6.15 15.34 8.03
N PRO A 74 7.21 15.76 8.75
CA PRO A 74 8.47 15.05 8.75
C PRO A 74 8.38 13.74 9.56
N GLN A 75 9.33 12.85 9.30
CA GLN A 75 9.53 11.64 10.08
C GLN A 75 9.82 11.93 11.56
N SER A 76 8.86 11.54 12.41
CA SER A 76 8.99 11.62 13.87
C SER A 76 9.52 10.33 14.50
N SER A 77 9.36 9.19 13.83
CA SER A 77 9.85 7.88 14.30
C SER A 77 9.84 6.87 13.14
N TYR A 78 10.29 5.63 13.38
CA TYR A 78 10.22 4.60 12.34
C TYR A 78 8.79 4.11 12.02
N TRP A 79 7.84 4.23 12.97
CA TRP A 79 6.43 3.86 12.78
C TRP A 79 5.58 5.03 12.28
N LYS A 80 6.01 6.27 12.52
CA LYS A 80 5.31 7.49 12.11
C LYS A 80 6.23 8.30 11.19
N ILE A 81 6.20 7.93 9.91
CA ILE A 81 7.11 8.46 8.90
C ILE A 81 6.57 9.75 8.27
N CYS A 82 5.47 9.72 7.52
CA CYS A 82 4.85 10.94 7.03
C CYS A 82 3.36 10.83 7.23
N ASN A 83 2.81 11.60 8.17
CA ASN A 83 1.43 11.46 8.62
C ASN A 83 0.50 12.60 8.17
N GLY A 84 1.00 13.57 7.41
CA GLY A 84 0.26 14.72 6.93
C GLY A 84 0.96 15.37 5.74
N ILE A 85 0.15 15.83 4.78
CA ILE A 85 0.53 16.58 3.59
C ILE A 85 -0.53 17.65 3.41
N ALA A 86 -0.13 18.92 3.42
CA ALA A 86 -1.01 20.03 3.13
C ALA A 86 -0.43 20.86 1.99
N ILE A 87 -1.27 21.17 1.02
CA ILE A 87 -0.99 22.16 -0.01
C ILE A 87 -1.83 23.39 0.30
N ILE A 88 -1.19 24.54 0.38
CA ILE A 88 -1.82 25.79 0.78
C ILE A 88 -1.64 26.80 -0.35
N THR A 89 -2.74 27.42 -0.77
CA THR A 89 -2.75 28.47 -1.79
C THR A 89 -2.17 29.79 -1.23
N PRO A 90 -1.82 30.77 -2.10
CA PRO A 90 -1.29 32.07 -1.66
C PRO A 90 -2.24 32.88 -0.77
N ASP A 91 -3.55 32.63 -0.89
CA ASP A 91 -4.64 33.21 -0.10
C ASP A 91 -5.04 32.33 1.11
N ASP A 92 -4.14 31.48 1.58
CA ASP A 92 -4.25 30.67 2.80
C ASP A 92 -5.34 29.57 2.81
N TYR A 93 -5.82 29.13 1.65
CA TYR A 93 -6.74 27.98 1.57
C TYR A 93 -5.99 26.65 1.45
N LEU A 94 -6.49 25.63 2.17
CA LEU A 94 -6.04 24.24 2.02
C LEU A 94 -6.66 23.64 0.75
N LEU A 95 -5.83 23.24 -0.21
CA LEU A 95 -6.29 22.51 -1.38
C LEU A 95 -6.47 21.02 -1.03
N SER A 96 -7.70 20.65 -0.67
CA SER A 96 -8.02 19.32 -0.10
C SER A 96 -7.73 18.15 -1.04
N ASP A 97 -7.89 18.32 -2.35
CA ASP A 97 -7.75 17.22 -3.32
C ASP A 97 -6.32 16.67 -3.42
N VAL A 98 -5.34 17.49 -3.01
CA VAL A 98 -3.91 17.16 -2.96
C VAL A 98 -3.33 17.20 -1.54
N SER A 99 -4.20 17.29 -0.53
CA SER A 99 -3.83 17.26 0.88
C SER A 99 -4.36 15.98 1.56
N ARG A 100 -3.51 15.29 2.33
CA ARG A 100 -3.85 14.01 2.98
C ARG A 100 -3.22 13.92 4.36
N ASN A 101 -3.95 13.35 5.33
CA ASN A 101 -3.40 13.06 6.66
C ASN A 101 -3.91 11.72 7.21
N TYR A 102 -3.20 11.23 8.24
CA TYR A 102 -3.67 10.15 9.09
C TYR A 102 -4.67 10.68 10.15
N PRO A 103 -5.65 9.86 10.57
CA PRO A 103 -6.02 8.59 9.93
C PRO A 103 -6.64 8.87 8.55
N TRP A 104 -6.20 8.11 7.54
CA TRP A 104 -6.78 8.23 6.20
C TRP A 104 -8.04 7.39 6.10
N TYR A 105 -8.91 7.76 5.17
CA TYR A 105 -10.23 7.15 5.02
C TYR A 105 -10.24 6.19 3.83
N LEU A 106 -10.89 5.04 4.04
CA LEU A 106 -11.06 4.02 3.00
C LEU A 106 -12.06 4.48 1.93
N PRO A 107 -11.95 4.00 0.68
CA PRO A 107 -12.88 4.35 -0.40
C PRO A 107 -14.35 4.28 0.02
N GLY A 108 -15.12 5.31 -0.33
CA GLY A 108 -16.54 5.47 0.00
C GLY A 108 -16.84 5.77 1.47
N CYS A 109 -15.87 6.23 2.27
CA CYS A 109 -16.14 6.60 3.66
C CYS A 109 -16.93 7.92 3.73
N GLU A 110 -18.06 7.90 4.43
CA GLU A 110 -18.93 9.08 4.63
C GLU A 110 -18.43 10.04 5.72
N ASN A 111 -17.37 9.67 6.44
CA ASN A 111 -16.85 10.44 7.58
C ASN A 111 -15.58 11.24 7.25
N TYR A 112 -15.14 11.25 5.99
CA TYR A 112 -14.04 12.11 5.57
C TYR A 112 -14.51 13.56 5.51
N ASP A 113 -13.82 14.43 6.25
CA ASP A 113 -14.07 15.88 6.22
C ASP A 113 -12.70 16.59 6.16
N PRO A 114 -12.38 17.30 5.06
CA PRO A 114 -11.10 17.99 4.91
C PRO A 114 -10.88 19.09 5.96
N ARG A 115 -11.93 19.58 6.62
CA ARG A 115 -11.81 20.55 7.73
C ARG A 115 -11.18 19.96 8.99
N ASN A 116 -11.11 18.63 9.08
CA ASN A 116 -10.43 17.91 10.15
C ASN A 116 -8.97 17.57 9.79
N HIS A 117 -8.39 18.21 8.78
CA HIS A 117 -7.00 17.97 8.38
C HIS A 117 -6.04 18.31 9.53
N LEU A 118 -5.01 17.48 9.69
CA LEU A 118 -4.01 17.57 10.77
C LEU A 118 -3.37 18.96 10.87
N ILE A 119 -3.23 19.69 9.75
CA ILE A 119 -2.64 21.03 9.73
C ILE A 119 -3.33 22.01 10.68
N TYR A 120 -4.66 21.92 10.85
CA TYR A 120 -5.43 22.81 11.72
C TYR A 120 -5.25 22.51 13.21
N SER A 121 -4.62 21.38 13.54
CA SER A 121 -4.32 20.98 14.92
C SER A 121 -2.85 21.23 15.31
N LEU A 122 -2.06 21.83 14.42
CA LEU A 122 -0.68 22.18 14.73
C LEU A 122 -0.66 23.45 15.58
N ASP A 123 -0.02 23.38 16.74
CA ASP A 123 0.20 24.56 17.59
C ASP A 123 1.06 25.61 16.87
N GLN A 124 2.02 25.14 16.08
CA GLN A 124 2.90 25.98 15.27
C GLN A 124 3.33 25.23 14.00
N MET A 125 3.36 25.95 12.88
CA MET A 125 3.94 25.44 11.64
C MET A 125 5.48 25.47 11.71
N PRO A 126 6.17 24.49 11.09
CA PRO A 126 7.62 24.59 10.89
C PRO A 126 8.00 25.90 10.17
N PRO A 127 9.22 26.42 10.36
CA PRO A 127 9.69 27.60 9.64
C PRO A 127 9.47 27.45 8.13
N LEU A 128 8.99 28.53 7.50
CA LEU A 128 8.76 28.56 6.06
C LEU A 128 10.08 28.78 5.33
N GLU A 129 10.39 27.89 4.40
CA GLU A 129 11.55 27.99 3.52
C GLU A 129 11.12 28.42 2.12
N TYR A 130 11.74 29.46 1.58
CA TYR A 130 11.46 29.93 0.22
C TYR A 130 12.37 29.23 -0.78
N ILE A 131 11.76 28.61 -1.78
CA ILE A 131 12.45 27.89 -2.85
C ILE A 131 12.27 28.66 -4.16
N ASP A 132 13.41 29.01 -4.77
CA ASP A 132 13.43 29.63 -6.08
C ASP A 132 13.13 28.61 -7.18
N GLY A 133 12.25 28.98 -8.12
CA GLY A 133 11.85 28.16 -9.26
C GLY A 133 10.62 27.26 -9.05
N THR A 134 10.46 26.33 -9.99
CA THR A 134 9.30 25.43 -10.11
C THR A 134 9.53 24.14 -9.34
N VAL A 135 8.65 23.82 -8.39
CA VAL A 135 8.75 22.63 -7.54
C VAL A 135 7.61 21.65 -7.82
N ALA A 136 7.93 20.46 -8.33
CA ALA A 136 6.98 19.37 -8.42
C ALA A 136 6.84 18.65 -7.07
N VAL A 137 5.63 18.64 -6.49
CA VAL A 137 5.38 18.00 -5.20
C VAL A 137 4.93 16.55 -5.42
N LEU A 138 5.82 15.61 -5.08
CA LEU A 138 5.61 14.18 -5.27
C LEU A 138 5.43 13.42 -3.95
N SER A 139 5.78 14.02 -2.81
CA SER A 139 5.65 13.43 -1.47
C SER A 139 4.27 12.81 -1.21
N GLY A 140 4.25 11.60 -0.63
CA GLY A 140 3.05 10.86 -0.25
C GLY A 140 3.00 10.53 1.24
N LEU A 141 1.80 10.27 1.74
CA LEU A 141 1.61 9.75 3.10
C LEU A 141 2.37 8.43 3.26
N SER A 142 3.16 8.31 4.33
CA SER A 142 4.11 7.21 4.54
C SER A 142 4.97 6.87 3.32
N GLY A 143 5.26 7.86 2.46
CA GLY A 143 5.90 7.64 1.17
C GLY A 143 7.28 7.01 1.25
N ASN A 144 7.97 7.03 2.39
CA ASN A 144 9.25 6.33 2.56
C ASN A 144 9.10 4.80 2.62
N GLY A 145 7.90 4.27 2.87
CA GLY A 145 7.63 2.84 2.89
C GLY A 145 7.48 2.28 1.48
N TYR A 146 8.04 1.09 1.22
CA TYR A 146 8.10 0.50 -0.13
C TYR A 146 6.73 0.44 -0.84
N TYR A 147 5.65 0.07 -0.14
CA TYR A 147 4.30 0.04 -0.71
C TYR A 147 3.85 1.43 -1.21
N HIS A 148 3.87 2.43 -0.34
CA HIS A 148 3.43 3.80 -0.67
C HIS A 148 4.36 4.48 -1.66
N TRP A 149 5.66 4.18 -1.61
CA TRP A 149 6.59 4.65 -2.63
C TRP A 149 6.16 4.17 -4.02
N MET A 150 5.94 2.86 -4.17
CA MET A 150 5.59 2.25 -5.45
C MET A 150 4.20 2.66 -5.95
N PHE A 151 3.21 2.78 -5.06
CA PHE A 151 1.81 2.98 -5.47
C PHE A 151 1.27 4.41 -5.29
N ASP A 152 1.87 5.23 -4.45
CA ASP A 152 1.40 6.60 -4.17
C ASP A 152 2.40 7.69 -4.62
N VAL A 153 3.72 7.43 -4.58
CA VAL A 153 4.76 8.41 -4.95
C VAL A 153 5.15 8.28 -6.42
N LEU A 154 5.67 7.13 -6.85
CA LEU A 154 6.16 6.95 -8.23
C LEU A 154 5.11 7.23 -9.31
N PRO A 155 3.84 6.83 -9.17
CA PRO A 155 2.84 7.09 -10.21
C PRO A 155 2.57 8.58 -10.42
N ARG A 156 2.89 9.45 -9.45
CA ARG A 156 2.75 10.90 -9.61
C ARG A 156 3.72 11.47 -10.65
N ILE A 157 4.87 10.82 -10.85
CA ILE A 157 5.79 11.14 -11.96
C ILE A 157 5.11 10.83 -13.30
N GLU A 158 4.39 9.71 -13.39
CA GLU A 158 3.64 9.34 -14.60
C GLU A 158 2.48 10.29 -14.88
N ILE A 159 1.79 10.75 -13.83
CA ILE A 159 0.72 11.75 -13.94
C ILE A 159 1.25 13.04 -14.57
N LEU A 160 2.41 13.53 -14.13
CA LEU A 160 3.07 14.70 -14.73
C LEU A 160 3.37 14.47 -16.23
N ARG A 161 3.96 13.32 -16.56
CA ARG A 161 4.32 12.98 -17.95
C ARG A 161 3.11 12.93 -18.87
N ARG A 162 2.06 12.20 -18.47
CA ARG A 162 0.83 12.06 -19.27
C ARG A 162 0.07 13.36 -19.42
N SER A 163 0.25 14.29 -18.47
CA SER A 163 -0.34 15.63 -18.53
C SER A 163 0.49 16.61 -19.37
N GLY A 164 1.56 16.16 -20.04
CA GLY A 164 2.38 16.99 -20.91
C GLY A 164 3.28 17.98 -20.17
N ILE A 165 3.52 17.78 -18.87
CA ILE A 165 4.42 18.64 -18.10
C ILE A 165 5.85 18.43 -18.60
N ASP A 166 6.50 19.53 -18.96
CA ASP A 166 7.89 19.53 -19.40
C ASP A 166 8.83 19.45 -18.19
N PHE A 167 9.49 18.29 -18.03
CA PHE A 167 10.42 18.03 -16.93
C PHE A 167 11.67 18.92 -16.97
N ALA A 168 12.01 19.50 -18.13
CA ALA A 168 13.11 20.46 -18.22
C ALA A 168 12.81 21.76 -17.47
N LYS A 169 11.52 22.12 -17.32
CA LYS A 169 11.05 23.31 -16.59
C LYS A 169 10.86 23.08 -15.09
N ILE A 170 10.98 21.84 -14.62
CA ILE A 170 10.93 21.54 -13.19
C ILE A 170 12.34 21.72 -12.62
N ASP A 171 12.49 22.69 -11.73
CA ASP A 171 13.76 22.96 -11.05
C ASP A 171 14.00 21.95 -9.93
N TRP A 172 12.92 21.60 -9.20
CA TRP A 172 13.00 20.74 -8.03
C TRP A 172 11.87 19.72 -7.93
N PHE A 173 12.15 18.58 -7.31
CA PHE A 173 11.18 17.56 -6.93
C PHE A 173 11.15 17.43 -5.41
N LEU A 174 10.04 17.84 -4.79
CA LEU A 174 9.81 17.63 -3.36
C LEU A 174 9.29 16.21 -3.14
N ILE A 175 10.09 15.37 -2.48
CA ILE A 175 9.78 13.97 -2.17
C ILE A 175 10.01 13.66 -0.69
N ASN A 176 9.36 12.59 -0.21
CA ASN A 176 9.74 11.94 1.03
C ASN A 176 11.23 11.59 0.98
N THR A 177 11.96 11.81 2.07
CA THR A 177 13.42 11.62 2.10
C THR A 177 13.81 10.23 1.59
N PRO A 178 14.60 10.15 0.49
CA PRO A 178 15.03 8.89 -0.07
C PRO A 178 16.20 8.31 0.74
N GLN A 179 15.89 7.53 1.78
CA GLN A 179 16.88 6.90 2.67
C GLN A 179 17.19 5.45 2.30
N GLN A 180 16.37 4.82 1.47
CA GLN A 180 16.45 3.40 1.14
C GLN A 180 16.94 3.17 -0.30
N PRO A 181 17.74 2.12 -0.58
CA PRO A 181 18.29 1.86 -1.91
C PRO A 181 17.26 1.81 -3.03
N PHE A 182 16.08 1.22 -2.77
CA PHE A 182 15.01 1.11 -3.77
C PHE A 182 14.50 2.47 -4.25
N GLN A 183 14.55 3.51 -3.41
CA GLN A 183 14.09 4.85 -3.75
C GLN A 183 15.03 5.46 -4.79
N GLN A 184 16.34 5.34 -4.56
CA GLN A 184 17.35 5.82 -5.49
C GLN A 184 17.33 5.02 -6.81
N GLU A 185 17.21 3.70 -6.74
CA GLU A 185 17.14 2.83 -7.93
C GLU A 185 15.94 3.18 -8.82
N THR A 186 14.76 3.36 -8.23
CA THR A 186 13.53 3.67 -8.97
C THR A 186 13.52 5.10 -9.51
N LEU A 187 14.04 6.09 -8.78
CA LEU A 187 14.19 7.47 -9.27
C LEU A 187 15.18 7.56 -10.44
N ASN A 188 16.31 6.86 -10.35
CA ASN A 188 17.28 6.78 -11.44
C ASN A 188 16.66 6.13 -12.69
N CYS A 189 15.93 5.03 -12.49
CA CYS A 189 15.17 4.41 -13.58
C CYS A 189 14.17 5.40 -14.19
N LEU A 190 13.49 6.20 -13.37
CA LEU A 190 12.57 7.22 -13.85
C LEU A 190 13.25 8.52 -14.32
N GLY A 191 14.58 8.60 -14.36
CA GLY A 191 15.29 9.78 -14.85
C GLY A 191 15.09 11.03 -13.98
N ILE A 192 14.79 10.86 -12.68
CA ILE A 192 14.72 11.98 -11.73
C ILE A 192 16.14 12.24 -11.20
N PRO A 193 16.72 13.42 -11.49
CA PRO A 193 18.12 13.67 -11.14
C PRO A 193 18.26 14.01 -9.65
N VAL A 194 19.23 13.38 -8.99
CA VAL A 194 19.43 13.46 -7.52
C VAL A 194 19.69 14.89 -7.05
N ASN A 195 20.37 15.70 -7.86
CA ASN A 195 20.67 17.09 -7.54
C ASN A 195 19.46 18.03 -7.64
N LYS A 196 18.30 17.57 -8.14
CA LYS A 196 17.03 18.32 -8.13
C LYS A 196 16.08 17.88 -7.01
N ILE A 197 16.53 17.04 -6.08
CA ILE A 197 15.66 16.51 -5.02
C ILE A 197 15.66 17.43 -3.80
N ILE A 198 14.47 17.87 -3.39
CA ILE A 198 14.21 18.46 -2.08
C ILE A 198 13.62 17.38 -1.18
N SER A 199 14.29 17.11 -0.07
CA SER A 199 13.85 16.13 0.94
C SER A 199 12.87 16.79 1.90
N SER A 200 11.68 16.22 2.00
CA SER A 200 10.60 16.76 2.82
C SER A 200 10.87 16.70 4.32
N ASP A 201 11.73 15.80 4.81
CA ASP A 201 12.08 15.79 6.25
C ASP A 201 13.05 16.92 6.61
N ARG A 202 13.85 17.40 5.64
CA ARG A 202 14.75 18.55 5.82
C ARG A 202 14.04 19.88 5.57
N TYR A 203 13.13 19.91 4.60
CA TYR A 203 12.36 21.08 4.21
C TYR A 203 10.86 20.75 4.32
N PRO A 204 10.32 20.62 5.54
CA PRO A 204 8.95 20.18 5.77
C PRO A 204 7.90 21.24 5.46
N HIS A 205 8.29 22.50 5.31
CA HIS A 205 7.38 23.60 4.98
C HIS A 205 8.07 24.55 3.99
N ILE A 206 7.62 24.53 2.74
CA ILE A 206 8.19 25.34 1.67
C ILE A 206 7.16 26.25 1.02
N GLN A 207 7.61 27.38 0.47
CA GLN A 207 6.93 28.16 -0.56
C GLN A 207 7.79 28.14 -1.82
N ALA A 208 7.21 27.94 -2.99
CA ALA A 208 7.93 27.99 -4.26
C ALA A 208 7.44 29.15 -5.13
N GLN A 209 8.23 29.56 -6.13
CA GLN A 209 7.73 30.48 -7.16
C GLN A 209 6.50 29.89 -7.86
N GLU A 210 6.56 28.60 -8.19
CA GLU A 210 5.43 27.82 -8.71
C GLU A 210 5.48 26.39 -8.16
N LEU A 211 4.37 25.90 -7.61
CA LEU A 211 4.19 24.48 -7.31
C LEU A 211 3.53 23.78 -8.49
N VAL A 212 4.06 22.64 -8.92
CA VAL A 212 3.41 21.71 -9.85
C VAL A 212 2.92 20.50 -9.06
N LEU A 213 1.62 20.28 -9.08
CA LEU A 213 0.92 19.40 -8.17
C LEU A 213 0.18 18.32 -8.95
N PRO A 214 0.80 17.16 -9.18
CA PRO A 214 0.05 16.00 -9.65
C PRO A 214 -0.88 15.54 -8.53
N SER A 215 -2.12 15.20 -8.89
CA SER A 215 -3.05 14.54 -7.97
C SER A 215 -2.47 13.21 -7.46
N PHE A 216 -3.14 12.61 -6.49
CA PHE A 216 -2.86 11.22 -6.16
C PHE A 216 -3.43 10.28 -7.23
N PRO A 217 -2.82 9.11 -7.46
CA PRO A 217 -3.28 8.20 -8.52
C PRO A 217 -4.63 7.55 -8.22
N GLY A 218 -4.97 7.36 -6.94
CA GLY A 218 -6.19 6.70 -6.50
C GLY A 218 -6.48 6.97 -5.03
N HIS A 219 -7.52 6.32 -4.49
CA HIS A 219 -7.71 6.29 -3.04
C HIS A 219 -6.52 5.59 -2.36
N PHE A 220 -6.18 6.03 -1.16
CA PHE A 220 -5.06 5.43 -0.42
C PHE A 220 -5.36 3.95 -0.10
N ASP A 221 -4.36 3.08 -0.32
CA ASP A 221 -4.48 1.61 -0.31
C ASP A 221 -5.43 0.99 -1.36
N TRP A 222 -5.91 1.77 -2.33
CA TRP A 222 -6.72 1.25 -3.43
C TRP A 222 -6.03 1.52 -4.76
N VAL A 223 -5.19 0.57 -5.17
CA VAL A 223 -4.29 0.75 -6.32
C VAL A 223 -5.08 0.76 -7.64
N PRO A 224 -5.04 1.85 -8.42
CA PRO A 224 -5.75 1.93 -9.70
C PRO A 224 -5.02 1.16 -10.80
N LYS A 225 -5.75 0.70 -11.81
CA LYS A 225 -5.21 -0.02 -12.98
C LYS A 225 -4.13 0.76 -13.71
N GLY A 226 -4.27 2.09 -13.79
CA GLY A 226 -3.27 2.98 -14.36
C GLY A 226 -1.91 2.86 -13.68
N THR A 227 -1.88 2.81 -12.34
CA THR A 227 -0.65 2.61 -11.54
C THR A 227 -0.04 1.24 -11.79
N ILE A 228 -0.85 0.17 -11.78
CA ILE A 228 -0.36 -1.19 -12.06
C ILE A 228 0.29 -1.25 -13.45
N ASN A 229 -0.38 -0.70 -14.46
CA ASN A 229 0.13 -0.67 -15.84
C ASN A 229 1.42 0.14 -15.93
N PHE A 230 1.49 1.31 -15.32
CA PHE A 230 2.68 2.15 -15.29
C PHE A 230 3.89 1.40 -14.71
N LEU A 231 3.73 0.81 -13.52
CA LEU A 231 4.83 0.08 -12.88
C LEU A 231 5.29 -1.10 -13.74
N ARG A 232 4.36 -1.86 -14.29
CA ARG A 232 4.68 -3.00 -15.17
C ARG A 232 5.39 -2.56 -16.43
N GLN A 233 4.90 -1.52 -17.11
CA GLN A 233 5.52 -0.96 -18.32
C GLN A 233 6.93 -0.44 -18.05
N ARG A 234 7.17 0.17 -16.88
CA ARG A 234 8.47 0.77 -16.56
C ARG A 234 9.51 -0.24 -16.09
N PHE A 235 9.10 -1.23 -15.29
CA PHE A 235 10.03 -2.07 -14.53
C PHE A 235 10.08 -3.53 -14.99
N LEU A 236 9.04 -4.09 -15.64
CA LEU A 236 9.14 -5.47 -16.12
C LEU A 236 10.24 -5.60 -17.18
N PRO A 237 11.12 -6.61 -17.06
CA PRO A 237 12.12 -6.87 -18.07
C PRO A 237 11.46 -7.45 -19.34
N GLN A 238 12.02 -7.13 -20.51
CA GLN A 238 11.58 -7.72 -21.78
C GLN A 238 11.92 -9.21 -21.86
N THR A 239 13.06 -9.60 -21.29
CA THR A 239 13.57 -10.98 -21.25
C THR A 239 14.02 -11.32 -19.84
N LEU A 240 13.68 -12.54 -19.39
CA LEU A 240 14.18 -13.09 -18.13
C LEU A 240 15.45 -13.89 -18.43
N GLU A 241 16.59 -13.38 -18.00
CA GLU A 241 17.90 -14.01 -18.26
C GLU A 241 18.24 -15.09 -17.22
N LEU A 242 17.68 -14.97 -16.01
CA LEU A 242 17.99 -15.85 -14.89
C LEU A 242 16.87 -16.86 -14.63
N LYS A 243 17.26 -18.06 -14.18
CA LYS A 243 16.33 -19.05 -13.64
C LYS A 243 16.00 -18.70 -12.19
N TYR A 244 14.74 -18.42 -11.94
CA TYR A 244 14.20 -18.17 -10.60
C TYR A 244 13.42 -19.39 -10.08
N PRO A 245 13.34 -19.58 -8.76
CA PRO A 245 12.47 -20.61 -8.18
C PRO A 245 11.00 -20.36 -8.55
N GLU A 246 10.28 -21.42 -8.89
CA GLU A 246 8.85 -21.32 -9.21
C GLU A 246 7.97 -21.09 -7.98
N ARG A 247 8.46 -21.46 -6.79
CA ARG A 247 7.74 -21.41 -5.51
C ARG A 247 8.61 -20.73 -4.46
N ILE A 248 8.11 -19.64 -3.90
CA ILE A 248 8.86 -18.87 -2.91
C ILE A 248 8.06 -18.60 -1.65
N TYR A 249 8.74 -18.68 -0.52
CA TYR A 249 8.27 -18.15 0.76
C TYR A 249 9.02 -16.85 1.02
N ILE A 250 8.30 -15.74 1.15
CA ILE A 250 8.91 -14.46 1.48
C ILE A 250 8.96 -14.34 3.00
N THR A 251 10.16 -14.34 3.56
CA THR A 251 10.32 -14.18 5.02
C THR A 251 10.18 -12.71 5.42
N ARG A 252 9.74 -12.50 6.66
CA ARG A 252 9.77 -11.19 7.35
C ARG A 252 10.70 -11.17 8.56
N ALA A 253 11.65 -12.12 8.65
CA ALA A 253 12.58 -12.22 9.78
C ALA A 253 13.41 -10.93 10.01
N GLN A 254 13.66 -10.14 8.96
CA GLN A 254 14.37 -8.85 9.05
C GLN A 254 13.42 -7.65 9.25
N ALA A 255 12.10 -7.86 9.16
CA ALA A 255 11.11 -6.80 9.35
C ALA A 255 10.82 -6.60 10.84
N ARG A 256 10.44 -5.38 11.24
CA ARG A 256 10.16 -5.04 12.65
C ARG A 256 8.80 -5.52 13.17
N HIS A 257 7.87 -5.84 12.27
CA HIS A 257 6.47 -6.12 12.60
C HIS A 257 5.87 -7.16 11.66
N ARG A 258 4.79 -7.80 12.10
CA ARG A 258 4.09 -8.86 11.35
C ARG A 258 5.07 -9.99 11.00
N GLN A 259 5.94 -10.32 11.94
CA GLN A 259 6.82 -11.48 11.83
C GLN A 259 5.97 -12.75 11.97
N VAL A 260 6.46 -13.87 11.45
CA VAL A 260 5.84 -15.18 11.70
C VAL A 260 6.48 -15.76 12.96
N LEU A 261 5.68 -16.01 13.99
CA LEU A 261 6.20 -16.44 15.30
C LEU A 261 6.78 -17.86 15.26
N ASN A 262 6.13 -18.76 14.53
CA ASN A 262 6.53 -20.15 14.31
C ASN A 262 7.14 -20.34 12.90
N GLU A 263 8.07 -19.45 12.52
CA GLU A 263 8.59 -19.41 11.15
C GLU A 263 9.42 -20.66 10.79
N THR A 264 10.10 -21.27 11.75
CA THR A 264 10.88 -22.49 11.55
C THR A 264 9.98 -23.62 11.03
N GLU A 265 8.87 -23.86 11.71
CA GLU A 265 7.89 -24.88 11.38
C GLU A 265 7.19 -24.60 10.04
N VAL A 266 6.91 -23.31 9.76
CA VAL A 266 6.39 -22.88 8.46
C VAL A 266 7.37 -23.19 7.34
N LYS A 267 8.66 -22.87 7.51
CA LYS A 267 9.71 -23.15 6.51
C LYS A 267 9.87 -24.64 6.28
N GLU A 268 9.90 -25.44 7.34
CA GLU A 268 9.98 -26.90 7.27
C GLU A 268 8.80 -27.48 6.50
N LEU A 269 7.57 -27.06 6.79
CA LEU A 269 6.37 -27.50 6.06
C LEU A 269 6.46 -27.11 4.57
N LEU A 270 6.77 -25.84 4.26
CA LEU A 270 6.83 -25.34 2.89
C LEU A 270 7.95 -25.99 2.07
N SER A 271 9.07 -26.35 2.70
CA SER A 271 10.18 -27.06 2.04
C SER A 271 9.74 -28.39 1.43
N GLN A 272 8.79 -29.09 2.06
CA GLN A 272 8.22 -30.35 1.56
C GLN A 272 7.42 -30.15 0.26
N PHE A 273 6.97 -28.91 -0.01
CA PHE A 273 6.29 -28.51 -1.23
C PHE A 273 7.23 -27.81 -2.24
N GLY A 274 8.55 -27.83 -2.00
CA GLY A 274 9.57 -27.29 -2.91
C GLY A 274 9.68 -25.76 -2.89
N PHE A 275 9.27 -25.11 -1.79
CA PHE A 275 9.43 -23.66 -1.64
C PHE A 275 10.86 -23.28 -1.24
N ILE A 276 11.35 -22.18 -1.82
CA ILE A 276 12.60 -21.54 -1.42
C ILE A 276 12.28 -20.30 -0.59
N THR A 277 12.92 -20.16 0.58
CA THR A 277 12.78 -18.97 1.42
C THR A 277 13.62 -17.83 0.84
N ILE A 278 13.01 -16.65 0.67
CA ILE A 278 13.65 -15.44 0.15
C ILE A 278 13.42 -14.28 1.12
N ALA A 279 14.49 -13.58 1.49
CA ALA A 279 14.44 -12.26 2.10
C ALA A 279 14.55 -11.21 0.98
N LEU A 280 13.58 -10.31 0.85
CA LEU A 280 13.57 -9.33 -0.25
C LEU A 280 14.50 -8.15 0.02
N GLU A 281 14.79 -7.88 1.30
CA GLU A 281 15.64 -6.79 1.76
C GLU A 281 17.07 -6.88 1.20
N SER A 282 17.52 -8.08 0.82
CA SER A 282 18.83 -8.33 0.21
C SER A 282 18.84 -8.19 -1.32
N LEU A 283 17.71 -7.91 -1.95
CA LEU A 283 17.56 -7.86 -3.40
C LEU A 283 17.31 -6.42 -3.89
N SER A 284 17.95 -6.04 -4.98
CA SER A 284 17.62 -4.83 -5.74
C SER A 284 16.18 -4.87 -6.28
N VAL A 285 15.60 -3.72 -6.60
CA VAL A 285 14.25 -3.65 -7.19
C VAL A 285 14.21 -4.45 -8.48
N ARG A 286 15.23 -4.34 -9.33
CA ARG A 286 15.34 -5.14 -10.57
C ARG A 286 15.29 -6.65 -10.30
N GLU A 287 16.01 -7.13 -9.29
CA GLU A 287 16.00 -8.56 -8.91
C GLU A 287 14.65 -8.98 -8.34
N GLN A 288 14.03 -8.15 -7.50
CA GLN A 288 12.68 -8.42 -6.98
C GLN A 288 11.65 -8.48 -8.13
N VAL A 289 11.71 -7.56 -9.08
CA VAL A 289 10.82 -7.56 -10.26
C VAL A 289 11.00 -8.84 -11.08
N ALA A 290 12.24 -9.22 -11.39
CA ALA A 290 12.53 -10.41 -12.17
C ALA A 290 12.10 -11.71 -11.45
N LEU A 291 12.28 -11.77 -10.13
CA LEU A 291 11.79 -12.86 -9.29
C LEU A 291 10.26 -12.97 -9.38
N PHE A 292 9.53 -11.89 -9.10
CA PHE A 292 8.07 -11.89 -9.10
C PHE A 292 7.46 -12.09 -10.50
N ALA A 293 8.15 -11.67 -11.56
CA ALA A 293 7.76 -11.94 -12.94
C ALA A 293 7.90 -13.42 -13.35
N SER A 294 8.59 -14.24 -12.54
CA SER A 294 8.92 -15.63 -12.84
C SER A 294 8.18 -16.65 -11.96
N VAL A 295 7.80 -16.26 -10.75
CA VAL A 295 7.21 -17.17 -9.75
C VAL A 295 5.78 -17.58 -10.08
N LYS A 296 5.45 -18.84 -9.75
CA LYS A 296 4.11 -19.42 -9.91
C LYS A 296 3.31 -19.44 -8.62
N VAL A 297 3.99 -19.59 -7.48
CA VAL A 297 3.36 -19.63 -6.16
C VAL A 297 4.18 -18.83 -5.16
N ILE A 298 3.53 -17.91 -4.46
CA ILE A 298 4.13 -17.10 -3.40
C ILE A 298 3.38 -17.38 -2.09
N VAL A 299 4.11 -17.74 -1.04
CA VAL A 299 3.61 -17.67 0.34
C VAL A 299 4.29 -16.50 1.02
N ALA A 300 3.54 -15.63 1.67
CA ALA A 300 4.13 -14.50 2.38
C ALA A 300 3.24 -14.01 3.53
N PRO A 301 3.81 -13.65 4.69
CA PRO A 301 3.11 -12.83 5.67
C PRO A 301 2.79 -11.44 5.11
N HIS A 302 1.62 -10.92 5.45
CA HIS A 302 1.11 -9.64 4.97
C HIS A 302 2.12 -8.50 5.23
N GLY A 303 2.44 -7.75 4.19
CA GLY A 303 3.30 -6.57 4.28
C GLY A 303 3.94 -6.19 2.96
N ALA A 304 4.76 -5.12 2.99
CA ALA A 304 5.23 -4.43 1.80
C ALA A 304 6.01 -5.31 0.79
N GLY A 305 6.53 -6.48 1.17
CA GLY A 305 7.10 -7.43 0.21
C GLY A 305 6.11 -7.87 -0.88
N LEU A 306 4.82 -7.95 -0.55
CA LEU A 306 3.74 -8.27 -1.48
C LEU A 306 3.44 -7.13 -2.47
N THR A 307 4.01 -5.93 -2.31
CA THR A 307 3.96 -4.85 -3.31
C THR A 307 4.42 -5.35 -4.69
N ASN A 308 5.42 -6.22 -4.71
CA ASN A 308 5.97 -6.79 -5.94
C ASN A 308 5.02 -7.76 -6.67
N THR A 309 3.88 -8.16 -6.06
CA THR A 309 2.84 -8.94 -6.76
C THR A 309 2.30 -8.24 -8.00
N VAL A 310 2.47 -6.91 -8.09
CA VAL A 310 2.18 -6.12 -9.29
C VAL A 310 2.95 -6.61 -10.53
N PHE A 311 4.07 -7.30 -10.35
CA PHE A 311 4.92 -7.84 -11.42
C PHE A 311 4.62 -9.30 -11.77
N CYS A 312 3.74 -9.97 -11.02
CA CYS A 312 3.36 -11.35 -11.29
C CYS A 312 2.67 -11.51 -12.65
N ARG A 313 2.70 -12.74 -13.17
CA ARG A 313 1.95 -13.13 -14.37
C ARG A 313 0.52 -13.53 -13.98
N PRO A 314 -0.46 -13.36 -14.88
CA PRO A 314 -1.79 -13.91 -14.66
C PRO A 314 -1.75 -15.38 -14.28
N GLY A 315 -2.58 -15.77 -13.32
CA GLY A 315 -2.64 -17.12 -12.78
C GLY A 315 -1.62 -17.46 -11.68
N THR A 316 -0.65 -16.58 -11.37
CA THR A 316 0.23 -16.78 -10.19
C THR A 316 -0.64 -16.89 -8.92
N GLN A 317 -0.31 -17.85 -8.07
CA GLN A 317 -0.99 -18.09 -6.80
C GLN A 317 -0.31 -17.29 -5.68
N ILE A 318 -1.10 -16.51 -4.95
CA ILE A 318 -0.65 -15.77 -3.77
C ILE A 318 -1.31 -16.39 -2.54
N ILE A 319 -0.51 -16.72 -1.53
CA ILE A 319 -0.96 -17.31 -0.27
C ILE A 319 -0.49 -16.39 0.84
N GLU A 320 -1.36 -15.45 1.19
CA GLU A 320 -1.10 -14.41 2.16
C GLU A 320 -1.36 -14.91 3.58
N LEU A 321 -0.35 -14.85 4.45
CA LEU A 321 -0.52 -15.15 5.88
C LEU A 321 -0.89 -13.84 6.58
N VAL A 322 -2.04 -13.82 7.25
CA VAL A 322 -2.57 -12.61 7.90
C VAL A 322 -2.78 -12.83 9.39
N SER A 323 -2.55 -11.79 10.20
CA SER A 323 -3.08 -11.79 11.56
C SER A 323 -4.61 -11.84 11.47
N PRO A 324 -5.30 -12.62 12.33
CA PRO A 324 -6.76 -12.62 12.40
C PRO A 324 -7.37 -11.24 12.71
N ASN A 325 -6.59 -10.30 13.27
CA ASN A 325 -7.04 -8.95 13.62
C ASN A 325 -6.58 -7.88 12.61
N TYR A 326 -5.87 -8.27 11.55
CA TYR A 326 -5.38 -7.34 10.52
C TYR A 326 -5.50 -7.97 9.12
N VAL A 327 -6.70 -7.87 8.56
CA VAL A 327 -7.02 -8.30 7.19
C VAL A 327 -7.22 -7.06 6.32
N ARG A 328 -6.60 -7.06 5.15
CA ARG A 328 -6.51 -5.92 4.24
C ARG A 328 -6.82 -6.33 2.80
N THR A 329 -7.34 -5.40 2.01
CA THR A 329 -7.73 -5.67 0.61
C THR A 329 -6.68 -5.22 -0.40
N ASP A 330 -5.63 -4.52 0.05
CA ASP A 330 -4.67 -3.82 -0.80
C ASP A 330 -4.04 -4.74 -1.88
N TYR A 331 -3.63 -5.96 -1.50
CA TYR A 331 -3.10 -6.96 -2.44
C TYR A 331 -4.17 -7.77 -3.18
N TRP A 332 -5.40 -7.82 -2.66
CA TRP A 332 -6.52 -8.48 -3.33
C TRP A 332 -6.93 -7.70 -4.58
N ILE A 333 -6.89 -6.36 -4.50
CA ILE A 333 -7.13 -5.45 -5.62
C ILE A 333 -6.12 -5.70 -6.75
N ILE A 334 -4.84 -5.78 -6.41
CA ILE A 334 -3.76 -6.07 -7.37
C ILE A 334 -3.98 -7.44 -8.01
N SER A 335 -4.36 -8.43 -7.19
CA SER A 335 -4.61 -9.80 -7.65
C SER A 335 -5.80 -9.87 -8.60
N GLN A 336 -6.89 -9.18 -8.29
CA GLN A 336 -8.07 -9.09 -9.14
C GLN A 336 -7.70 -8.51 -10.51
N GLN A 337 -7.02 -7.36 -10.53
CA GLN A 337 -6.71 -6.63 -11.76
C GLN A 337 -5.70 -7.37 -12.66
N LEU A 338 -4.87 -8.23 -12.09
CA LEU A 338 -3.87 -9.02 -12.82
C LEU A 338 -4.31 -10.47 -13.09
N GLY A 339 -5.51 -10.87 -12.64
CA GLY A 339 -5.97 -12.25 -12.75
C GLY A 339 -5.12 -13.25 -11.95
N LEU A 340 -4.62 -12.84 -10.78
CA LEU A 340 -3.90 -13.72 -9.84
C LEU A 340 -4.90 -14.52 -8.99
N LYS A 341 -4.47 -15.69 -8.51
CA LYS A 341 -5.28 -16.51 -7.59
C LYS A 341 -4.88 -16.19 -6.16
N HIS A 342 -5.67 -15.36 -5.48
CA HIS A 342 -5.35 -14.90 -4.13
C HIS A 342 -6.04 -15.77 -3.06
N TYR A 343 -5.23 -16.37 -2.21
CA TYR A 343 -5.63 -17.07 -1.00
C TYR A 343 -5.09 -16.30 0.20
N TYR A 344 -5.83 -16.29 1.30
CA TYR A 344 -5.30 -15.86 2.57
C TYR A 344 -5.58 -16.89 3.66
N VAL A 345 -4.60 -17.08 4.53
CA VAL A 345 -4.66 -17.96 5.71
C VAL A 345 -4.68 -17.06 6.93
N LYS A 346 -5.79 -17.08 7.66
CA LYS A 346 -5.87 -16.38 8.95
C LYS A 346 -5.08 -17.16 9.99
N GLY A 347 -4.14 -16.48 10.63
CA GLY A 347 -3.41 -17.01 11.77
C GLY A 347 -4.30 -17.29 12.99
N GLU A 348 -3.66 -17.71 14.05
CA GLU A 348 -4.29 -17.95 15.33
C GLU A 348 -4.38 -16.67 16.16
N ASN A 349 -5.43 -16.58 16.98
CA ASN A 349 -5.54 -15.50 17.94
C ASN A 349 -4.74 -15.88 19.18
N PHE A 350 -4.14 -14.89 19.84
CA PHE A 350 -3.66 -15.06 21.20
C PHE A 350 -4.85 -15.27 22.13
N ASP A 351 -4.80 -16.33 22.95
CA ASP A 351 -5.90 -16.71 23.85
C ASP A 351 -6.26 -15.61 24.86
N CYS A 352 -5.28 -14.77 25.23
CA CYS A 352 -5.47 -13.69 26.18
C CYS A 352 -5.48 -12.31 25.50
N GLN A 353 -6.68 -11.76 25.30
CA GLN A 353 -6.87 -10.43 24.69
C GLN A 353 -6.20 -9.27 25.45
N PRO A 354 -6.22 -9.23 26.80
CA PRO A 354 -5.44 -8.23 27.54
C PRO A 354 -3.95 -8.27 27.25
N ILE A 355 -3.33 -9.45 27.22
CA ILE A 355 -1.90 -9.60 26.90
C ILE A 355 -1.63 -9.16 25.46
N ARG A 356 -2.48 -9.56 24.51
CA ARG A 356 -2.37 -9.09 23.13
C ARG A 356 -2.34 -7.56 23.03
N LYS A 357 -3.22 -6.86 23.76
CA LYS A 357 -3.26 -5.38 23.77
C LYS A 357 -2.01 -4.74 24.39
N LEU A 358 -1.33 -5.45 25.30
CA LEU A 358 -0.05 -5.02 25.86
C LEU A 358 1.10 -5.23 24.87
N MET A 359 1.09 -6.35 24.13
CA MET A 359 2.12 -6.66 23.11
C MET A 359 1.99 -5.79 21.86
N TYR A 360 0.76 -5.49 21.45
CA TYR A 360 0.48 -4.79 20.19
C TYR A 360 -0.49 -3.63 20.42
N THR A 361 0.04 -2.41 20.32
CA THR A 361 -0.74 -1.17 20.40
C THR A 361 -1.65 -0.96 19.18
N SER A 362 -1.37 -1.65 18.07
CA SER A 362 -2.18 -1.64 16.86
C SER A 362 -2.17 -3.01 16.20
N SER A 363 -3.31 -3.44 15.63
CA SER A 363 -3.35 -4.67 14.83
C SER A 363 -2.47 -4.59 13.58
N LEU A 364 -2.14 -3.39 13.10
CA LEU A 364 -1.20 -3.17 11.99
C LEU A 364 0.16 -3.83 12.25
N THR A 365 0.63 -3.86 13.49
CA THR A 365 1.98 -4.32 13.84
C THR A 365 2.01 -5.75 14.38
N GLU A 366 0.86 -6.41 14.49
CA GLU A 366 0.72 -7.71 15.14
C GLU A 366 1.43 -8.84 14.39
N ASP A 367 2.24 -9.61 15.11
CA ASP A 367 2.89 -10.80 14.57
C ASP A 367 1.90 -11.94 14.34
N ILE A 368 2.29 -12.89 13.51
CA ILE A 368 1.40 -13.89 12.94
C ILE A 368 1.82 -15.25 13.49
N LEU A 369 0.92 -15.87 14.27
CA LEU A 369 1.00 -17.28 14.59
C LEU A 369 0.29 -18.08 13.50
N VAL A 370 1.04 -18.84 12.71
CA VAL A 370 0.49 -19.56 11.55
C VAL A 370 -0.01 -20.93 11.99
N ASN A 371 -1.29 -21.22 11.75
CA ASN A 371 -1.81 -22.56 11.94
C ASN A 371 -1.30 -23.49 10.83
N LEU A 372 -0.50 -24.50 11.19
CA LEU A 372 0.17 -25.38 10.22
C LEU A 372 -0.81 -26.28 9.45
N ASP A 373 -1.91 -26.71 10.07
CA ASP A 373 -2.95 -27.50 9.39
C ASP A 373 -3.66 -26.68 8.30
N SER A 374 -3.90 -25.39 8.59
CA SER A 374 -4.46 -24.42 7.64
C SER A 374 -3.49 -24.20 6.48
N LEU A 375 -2.20 -24.00 6.78
CA LEU A 375 -1.15 -23.86 5.77
C LEU A 375 -1.03 -25.12 4.90
N TYR A 376 -1.02 -26.31 5.51
CA TYR A 376 -0.99 -27.58 4.80
C TYR A 376 -2.24 -27.79 3.93
N SER A 377 -3.41 -27.39 4.42
CA SER A 377 -4.68 -27.48 3.69
C SER A 377 -4.65 -26.63 2.42
N VAL A 378 -4.18 -25.38 2.50
CA VAL A 378 -4.05 -24.52 1.31
C VAL A 378 -2.94 -25.01 0.38
N MET A 379 -1.85 -25.58 0.88
CA MET A 379 -0.82 -26.21 0.04
C MET A 379 -1.40 -27.34 -0.79
N LYS A 380 -2.24 -28.21 -0.20
CA LYS A 380 -2.94 -29.26 -0.96
C LYS A 380 -3.78 -28.64 -2.07
N ILE A 381 -4.65 -27.68 -1.77
CA ILE A 381 -5.54 -27.06 -2.78
C ILE A 381 -4.73 -26.42 -3.94
N THR A 382 -3.69 -25.67 -3.61
CA THR A 382 -2.93 -24.88 -4.58
C THR A 382 -1.94 -25.72 -5.39
N CYS A 383 -1.34 -26.75 -4.78
CA CYS A 383 -0.35 -27.62 -5.43
C CYS A 383 -0.93 -28.87 -6.10
N LEU A 384 -2.13 -29.35 -5.71
CA LEU A 384 -2.79 -30.52 -6.34
C LEU A 384 -3.07 -30.29 -7.83
N ASN A 385 -3.52 -29.08 -8.20
CA ASN A 385 -3.81 -28.74 -9.60
C ASN A 385 -2.57 -28.80 -10.52
N GLN A 386 -1.35 -28.72 -9.97
CA GLN A 386 -0.11 -28.83 -10.74
C GLN A 386 0.48 -30.25 -10.75
N LEU A 387 0.15 -31.09 -9.77
CA LEU A 387 0.55 -32.50 -9.79
C LEU A 387 -0.26 -33.25 -10.86
N CYS A 388 -1.57 -32.99 -10.98
CA CYS A 388 -2.39 -33.60 -12.04
C CYS A 388 -1.92 -33.23 -13.46
N SER A 389 -1.40 -32.01 -13.69
CA SER A 389 -0.91 -31.62 -15.02
C SER A 389 0.44 -32.22 -15.41
N ARG A 390 1.24 -32.70 -14.44
CA ARG A 390 2.45 -33.49 -14.71
C ARG A 390 2.14 -34.95 -15.05
N PHE A 391 1.08 -35.51 -14.47
CA PHE A 391 0.64 -36.88 -14.77
C PHE A 391 -0.08 -37.04 -16.12
N TYR A 392 -0.56 -35.95 -16.72
CA TYR A 392 -1.17 -35.97 -18.07
C TYR A 392 -0.19 -35.59 -19.20
N ASN A 393 1.03 -35.18 -18.88
CA ASN A 393 2.08 -34.81 -19.84
C ASN A 393 3.31 -35.73 -19.79
N GLN A 394 3.20 -36.87 -19.10
CA GLN A 394 4.06 -38.06 -19.25
C GLN A 394 3.21 -39.17 -19.86
#